data_AF-A0A9D8QAM2-F1
#
_entry.id   AF-A0A9D8QAM2-F1
#
_cell.length_a   1.000
_cell.length_b   1.000
_cell.length_c   1.000
_cell.angle_alpha   90.00
_cell.angle_beta   90.00
_cell.angle_gamma   90.00
#
_symmetry.space_group_name_H-M   'P 1'
#
loop_
_entity.id
_entity.type
_entity.pdbx_description
1 polymer ?
#
loop_
_entity_poly.entity_id
_entity_poly.type
_entity_poly.pdbx_seq_one_letter_code
_entity_poly.pdbx_strand_id
1 'polypeptide(L)'
;MLHLLALLSGLGIEAFRLLSHRLLAGTPEGRELLCGFAACSRLLVILALASGAVWFWLQGSAMLGRPLGSIEAGAVVAGTRFGEALLLRAGLLLLAVLLLRGKESMRAAGLILLAAAALLQGQLGHGAAVDLWTAVALGLHVLAAGLWLGALPPLLAVCLRRPVQAPAIARRFTPLGFGCVVVLAATSVLQVQTLVGGLPALLGTDYGRLALAKLAIFGGLLLLALANRFRFVPSAETGGSVRSLALSIATETGLGLAIVAVAAALASEPPAIHVPPAWPFALRPVPAFWEDAYLRDGLRRLLSPVAIAIALFALAMAVRRLRWPAFLAGAVSLAFVQLPPWRPYVVAAVPTSFQPSPTGYGARSIANGRDLFQSGCASCHGGDARGRGALAIAQSVWPPDLSAPLIAGRPGGELFWSIRQGIGAMPPAAGLDDAAIWSLVDFIRLRAGARIFSPDEMRWSGAVRMPGFVARCADGAIVAPGNGRPLRIWTGRDEHGASARVQVDGLGERCAIEDAEPLAAALAELAGGSVPPAQILVDANGWLRRAFGTDGDASQDSVASELALIRERPLDGAARHH
;
A
#
# COMPACT_ATOMS: atom_id res chain seq x y z
N MET A 1 -1.58 11.23 19.59
CA MET A 1 -3.02 11.46 19.31
C MET A 1 -3.53 12.81 19.81
N LEU A 2 -3.44 13.13 21.11
CA LEU A 2 -4.07 14.33 21.70
C LEU A 2 -3.68 15.65 21.00
N HIS A 3 -2.39 15.85 20.70
CA HIS A 3 -1.89 17.05 20.03
C HIS A 3 -2.54 17.29 18.66
N LEU A 4 -2.78 16.22 17.90
CA LEU A 4 -3.41 16.30 16.59
C LEU A 4 -4.90 16.60 16.73
N LEU A 5 -5.61 15.87 17.59
CA LEU A 5 -7.04 16.10 17.81
C LEU A 5 -7.32 17.54 18.27
N ALA A 6 -6.50 18.06 19.18
CA ALA A 6 -6.60 19.43 19.68
C ALA A 6 -6.32 20.47 18.59
N LEU A 7 -5.29 20.26 17.76
CA LEU A 7 -5.04 21.13 16.59
C LEU A 7 -6.22 21.15 15.62
N LEU A 8 -6.71 19.97 15.21
CA LEU A 8 -7.77 19.86 14.21
C LEU A 8 -9.09 20.46 14.72
N SER A 9 -9.40 20.25 16.00
CA SER A 9 -10.56 20.86 16.64
C SER A 9 -10.42 22.37 16.72
N GLY A 10 -9.25 22.89 17.14
CA GLY A 10 -8.99 24.34 17.20
C GLY A 10 -9.08 25.01 15.83
N LEU A 11 -8.54 24.37 14.78
CA LEU A 11 -8.63 24.79 13.39
C LEU A 11 -10.08 24.87 12.92
N GLY A 12 -10.85 23.78 13.09
CA GLY A 12 -12.23 23.70 12.63
C GLY A 12 -13.15 24.68 13.36
N ILE A 13 -12.96 24.87 14.67
CA ILE A 13 -13.71 25.87 15.46
C ILE A 13 -13.42 27.28 14.96
N GLU A 14 -12.16 27.62 14.68
CA GLU A 14 -11.82 28.97 14.20
C GLU A 14 -12.34 29.22 12.78
N ALA A 15 -12.25 28.23 11.89
CA ALA A 15 -12.83 28.31 10.56
C ALA A 15 -14.36 28.49 10.63
N PHE A 16 -15.04 27.71 11.47
CA PHE A 16 -16.49 27.83 11.70
C PHE A 16 -16.87 29.21 12.24
N ARG A 17 -16.11 29.71 13.23
CA ARG A 17 -16.34 31.04 13.84
C ARG A 17 -16.27 32.14 12.78
N LEU A 18 -15.24 32.14 11.93
CA LEU A 18 -15.10 33.12 10.85
C LEU A 18 -16.23 33.04 9.81
N LEU A 19 -16.63 31.82 9.43
CA LEU A 19 -17.73 31.60 8.48
C LEU A 19 -19.10 32.03 9.03
N SER A 20 -19.33 31.84 10.33
CA SER A 20 -20.60 32.15 11.00
C SER A 20 -20.66 33.55 11.61
N HIS A 21 -19.54 34.28 11.68
CA HIS A 21 -19.42 35.58 12.35
C HIS A 21 -20.53 36.56 11.98
N ARG A 22 -20.77 36.77 10.67
CA ARG A 22 -21.78 37.74 10.19
C ARG A 22 -23.21 37.39 10.62
N LEU A 23 -23.51 36.10 10.83
CA LEU A 23 -24.85 35.62 11.20
C LEU A 23 -25.06 35.63 12.72
N LEU A 24 -23.99 35.43 13.50
CA LEU A 24 -24.06 35.36 14.97
C LEU A 24 -23.80 36.71 15.66
N ALA A 25 -22.97 37.59 15.08
CA ALA A 25 -22.57 38.86 15.72
C ALA A 25 -23.72 39.88 15.90
N GLY A 26 -24.88 39.62 15.27
CA GLY A 26 -26.06 40.49 15.32
C GLY A 26 -26.81 40.50 16.65
N THR A 27 -26.59 39.52 17.55
CA THR A 27 -27.25 39.49 18.88
C THR A 27 -26.24 39.31 20.02
N PRO A 28 -26.58 39.72 21.26
CA PRO A 28 -25.71 39.55 22.42
C PRO A 28 -25.32 38.09 22.67
N GLU A 29 -26.27 37.16 22.61
CA GLU A 29 -26.00 35.72 22.85
C GLU A 29 -25.15 35.11 21.74
N GLY A 30 -25.32 35.59 20.50
CA GLY A 30 -24.48 35.17 19.38
C GLY A 30 -23.04 35.65 19.51
N ARG A 31 -22.82 36.86 20.06
CA ARG A 31 -21.48 37.35 20.41
C ARG A 31 -20.85 36.53 21.54
N GLU A 32 -21.63 36.17 22.56
CA GLU A 32 -21.17 35.30 23.64
C GLU A 32 -20.69 33.94 23.11
N LEU A 33 -21.44 33.32 22.20
CA LEU A 33 -21.04 32.10 21.50
C LEU A 33 -19.74 32.27 20.72
N LEU A 34 -19.61 33.36 19.94
CA LEU A 34 -18.38 33.65 19.19
C LEU A 34 -17.16 33.82 20.12
N CYS A 35 -17.33 34.49 21.26
CA CYS A 35 -16.31 34.61 22.30
C CYS A 35 -15.94 33.25 22.91
N GLY A 36 -16.94 32.41 23.19
CA GLY A 36 -16.75 31.04 23.66
C GLY A 36 -15.95 30.19 22.65
N PHE A 37 -16.30 30.25 21.37
CA PHE A 37 -15.56 29.57 20.30
C PHE A 37 -14.12 30.08 20.18
N ALA A 38 -13.92 31.40 20.27
CA ALA A 38 -12.60 31.99 20.24
C ALA A 38 -11.72 31.52 21.41
N ALA A 39 -12.27 31.48 22.63
CA ALA A 39 -11.56 30.98 23.81
C ALA A 39 -11.26 29.48 23.70
N CYS A 40 -12.24 28.68 23.27
CA CYS A 40 -12.11 27.24 23.11
C CYS A 40 -11.05 26.88 22.06
N SER A 41 -11.08 27.50 20.87
CA SER A 41 -10.06 27.30 19.83
C SER A 41 -8.67 27.59 20.37
N ARG A 42 -8.48 28.74 21.05
CA ARG A 42 -7.18 29.10 21.63
C ARG A 42 -6.70 28.10 22.67
N LEU A 43 -7.58 27.65 23.57
CA LEU A 43 -7.23 26.64 24.58
C LEU A 43 -6.84 25.31 23.95
N LEU A 44 -7.52 24.90 22.88
CA LEU A 44 -7.18 23.68 22.13
C LEU A 44 -5.83 23.81 21.42
N VAL A 45 -5.47 24.98 20.89
CA VAL A 45 -4.14 25.21 20.31
C VAL A 45 -3.05 25.15 21.39
N ILE A 46 -3.31 25.70 22.59
CA ILE A 46 -2.39 25.58 23.73
C ILE A 46 -2.24 24.11 24.16
N LEU A 47 -3.35 23.37 24.21
CA LEU A 47 -3.33 21.94 24.50
C LEU A 47 -2.56 21.15 23.43
N ALA A 48 -2.69 21.54 22.16
CA ALA A 48 -1.95 20.94 21.06
C ALA A 48 -0.44 21.15 21.20
N LEU A 49 -0.01 22.35 21.63
CA LEU A 49 1.39 22.66 21.95
C LEU A 49 1.90 21.82 23.12
N ALA A 50 1.19 21.83 24.26
CA ALA A 50 1.61 21.12 25.47
C ALA A 50 1.70 19.61 25.25
N SER A 51 0.66 19.01 24.65
CA SER A 51 0.66 17.57 24.35
C SER A 51 1.62 17.21 23.21
N GLY A 52 1.92 18.14 22.29
CA GLY A 52 2.94 17.96 21.25
C GLY A 52 4.35 17.90 21.84
N ALA A 53 4.64 18.73 22.85
CA ALA A 53 5.90 18.69 23.58
C ALA A 53 6.09 17.35 24.31
N VAL A 54 5.04 16.82 24.95
CA VAL A 54 5.10 15.48 25.56
C VAL A 54 5.32 14.40 24.50
N TRP A 55 4.63 14.49 23.36
CA TRP A 55 4.78 13.52 22.28
C TRP A 55 6.18 13.52 21.66
N PHE A 56 6.85 14.67 21.54
CA PHE A 56 8.25 14.75 21.10
C PHE A 56 9.15 13.81 21.91
N TRP A 57 9.05 13.86 23.24
CA TRP A 57 9.89 13.05 24.13
C TRP A 57 9.56 11.55 24.00
N LEU A 58 8.26 11.21 23.98
CA LEU A 58 7.83 9.82 23.82
C LEU A 58 8.26 9.23 22.47
N GLN A 59 8.08 9.99 21.39
CA GLN A 59 8.45 9.55 20.04
C GLN A 59 9.97 9.49 19.87
N GLY A 60 10.71 10.49 20.38
CA GLY A 60 12.17 10.48 20.37
C GLY A 60 12.75 9.29 21.13
N SER A 61 12.15 8.92 22.27
CA SER A 61 12.53 7.70 23.01
C SER A 61 12.32 6.44 22.18
N ALA A 62 11.16 6.34 21.52
CA ALA A 62 10.82 5.18 20.69
C ALA A 62 11.74 5.06 19.47
N MET A 63 12.06 6.18 18.81
CA MET A 63 12.93 6.20 17.62
C MET A 63 14.39 5.89 17.95
N LEU A 64 14.91 6.39 19.07
CA LEU A 64 16.31 6.19 19.47
C LEU A 64 16.54 4.91 20.29
N GLY A 65 15.47 4.24 20.75
CA GLY A 65 15.58 3.09 21.65
C GLY A 65 16.23 3.43 23.00
N ARG A 66 16.14 4.70 23.44
CA ARG A 66 16.79 5.22 24.65
C ARG A 66 15.77 5.69 25.67
N PRO A 67 16.06 5.61 26.98
CA PRO A 67 15.17 6.14 28.01
C PRO A 67 15.07 7.67 27.95
N LEU A 68 13.91 8.22 28.33
CA LEU A 68 13.56 9.63 28.19
C LEU A 68 14.62 10.62 28.71
N GLY A 69 15.24 10.33 29.86
CA GLY A 69 16.24 11.21 30.48
C GLY A 69 17.59 11.30 29.77
N SER A 70 17.84 10.43 28.78
CA SER A 70 19.09 10.39 27.99
C SER A 70 18.95 10.99 26.59
N ILE A 71 17.79 11.55 26.27
CA ILE A 71 17.51 12.14 24.97
C ILE A 71 18.02 13.58 24.94
N GLU A 72 18.96 13.85 24.06
CA GLU A 72 19.42 15.21 23.78
C GLU A 72 18.47 15.86 22.76
N ALA A 73 17.63 16.79 23.20
CA ALA A 73 16.62 17.43 22.36
C ALA A 73 17.24 18.10 21.11
N GLY A 74 18.40 18.74 21.26
CA GLY A 74 19.12 19.38 20.16
C GLY A 74 19.53 18.39 19.07
N ALA A 75 20.03 17.21 19.46
CA ALA A 75 20.41 16.16 18.52
C ALA A 75 19.20 15.59 17.77
N VAL A 76 18.05 15.41 18.43
CA VAL A 76 16.82 14.95 17.76
C VAL A 76 16.29 16.01 16.79
N VAL A 77 16.29 17.28 17.20
CA VAL A 77 15.80 18.38 16.35
C VAL A 77 16.69 18.61 15.13
N ALA A 78 18.00 18.71 15.32
CA ALA A 78 18.94 18.98 14.22
C ALA A 78 19.27 17.73 13.39
N GLY A 79 19.14 16.54 13.97
CA GLY A 79 19.50 15.28 13.33
C GLY A 79 18.35 14.57 12.64
N THR A 80 17.10 15.03 12.78
CA THR A 80 15.93 14.34 12.21
C THR A 80 14.94 15.29 11.54
N ARG A 81 14.43 14.89 10.37
CA ARG A 81 13.31 15.58 9.69
C ARG A 81 12.06 15.69 10.57
N PHE A 82 11.84 14.68 11.42
CA PHE A 82 10.77 14.67 12.41
C PHE A 82 10.90 15.85 13.38
N GLY A 83 12.10 16.04 13.95
CA GLY A 83 12.39 17.10 14.91
C GLY A 83 12.26 18.50 14.30
N GLU A 84 12.79 18.71 13.09
CA GLU A 84 12.64 19.97 12.34
C GLU A 84 11.17 20.31 12.06
N ALA A 85 10.40 19.35 11.54
CA ALA A 85 8.99 19.54 11.21
C ALA A 85 8.16 19.81 12.48
N LEU A 86 8.48 19.16 13.60
CA LEU A 86 7.79 19.37 14.86
C LEU A 86 8.12 20.74 15.48
N LEU A 87 9.38 21.18 15.40
CA LEU A 87 9.78 22.51 15.87
C LEU A 87 9.10 23.61 15.05
N LEU A 88 9.09 23.47 13.72
CA LEU A 88 8.40 24.39 12.83
C LEU A 88 6.90 24.45 13.17
N ARG A 89 6.26 23.29 13.35
CA ARG A 89 4.85 23.22 13.77
C ARG A 89 4.62 23.91 15.11
N ALA A 90 5.49 23.69 16.10
CA ALA A 90 5.39 24.34 17.40
C ALA A 90 5.50 25.87 17.27
N GLY A 91 6.43 26.38 16.46
CA GLY A 91 6.57 27.81 16.17
C GLY A 91 5.31 28.41 15.53
N LEU A 92 4.73 27.73 14.54
CA LEU A 92 3.47 28.14 13.90
C LEU A 92 2.32 28.19 14.90
N LEU A 93 2.21 27.19 15.78
CA LEU A 93 1.16 27.14 16.80
C LEU A 93 1.34 28.23 17.87
N LEU A 94 2.56 28.51 18.31
CA LEU A 94 2.85 29.60 19.25
C LEU A 94 2.43 30.95 18.68
N LEU A 95 2.80 31.24 17.43
CA LEU A 95 2.39 32.46 16.74
C LEU A 95 0.86 32.51 16.54
N ALA A 96 0.22 31.38 16.20
CA ALA A 96 -1.23 31.30 16.09
C ALA A 96 -1.93 31.64 17.42
N VAL A 97 -1.45 31.15 18.57
CA VAL A 97 -2.02 31.50 19.89
C VAL A 97 -2.03 33.01 20.13
N LEU A 98 -0.98 33.71 19.72
CA LEU A 98 -0.87 35.17 19.85
C LEU A 98 -1.86 35.87 18.91
N LEU A 99 -1.90 35.47 17.64
CA LEU A 99 -2.78 36.07 16.63
C LEU A 99 -4.27 35.85 16.94
N LEU A 100 -4.62 34.71 17.56
CA LEU A 100 -5.98 34.39 18.01
C LEU A 100 -6.44 35.25 19.20
N ARG A 101 -5.62 36.15 19.74
CA ARG A 101 -6.04 37.18 20.70
C ARG A 101 -6.45 38.49 20.03
N GLY A 102 -6.08 38.67 18.76
CA GLY A 102 -6.24 39.92 18.04
C GLY A 102 -7.63 40.12 17.42
N LYS A 103 -7.71 41.18 16.60
CA LYS A 103 -8.89 41.50 15.76
C LYS A 103 -9.07 40.45 14.65
N GLU A 104 -10.22 40.45 13.98
CA GLU A 104 -10.58 39.46 12.95
C GLU A 104 -9.51 39.21 11.87
N SER A 105 -8.82 40.26 11.40
CA SER A 105 -7.72 40.11 10.42
C SER A 105 -6.54 39.30 10.96
N MET A 106 -6.16 39.52 12.22
CA MET A 106 -5.12 38.73 12.89
C MET A 106 -5.58 37.29 13.10
N ARG A 107 -6.85 37.08 13.45
CA ARG A 107 -7.40 35.73 13.63
C ARG A 107 -7.43 34.94 12.31
N ALA A 108 -7.72 35.59 11.19
CA ALA A 108 -7.62 34.98 9.87
C ALA A 108 -6.17 34.55 9.55
N ALA A 109 -5.18 35.39 9.88
CA ALA A 109 -3.78 34.99 9.79
C ALA A 109 -3.45 33.81 10.73
N GLY A 110 -3.98 33.81 11.96
CA GLY A 110 -3.89 32.67 12.88
C GLY A 110 -4.45 31.38 12.29
N LEU A 111 -5.61 31.43 11.62
CA LEU A 111 -6.20 30.28 10.92
C LEU A 111 -5.27 29.73 9.83
N ILE A 112 -4.62 30.60 9.06
CA ILE A 112 -3.64 30.19 8.03
C ILE A 112 -2.47 29.46 8.69
N LEU A 113 -1.97 29.94 9.83
CA LEU A 113 -0.91 29.25 10.57
C LEU A 113 -1.37 27.89 11.12
N LEU A 114 -2.60 27.77 11.61
CA LEU A 114 -3.17 26.49 12.03
C LEU A 114 -3.29 25.52 10.85
N ALA A 115 -3.67 26.01 9.67
CA ALA A 115 -3.75 25.19 8.46
C ALA A 115 -2.36 24.72 8.02
N ALA A 116 -1.37 25.61 8.02
CA ALA A 116 0.03 25.26 7.75
C ALA A 116 0.57 24.23 8.75
N ALA A 117 0.27 24.41 10.04
CA ALA A 117 0.62 23.45 11.09
C ALA A 117 -0.05 22.08 10.90
N ALA A 118 -1.28 22.03 10.38
CA ALA A 118 -1.98 20.79 10.07
C ALA A 118 -1.38 20.08 8.84
N LEU A 119 -0.98 20.82 7.80
CA LEU A 119 -0.31 20.27 6.62
C LEU A 119 1.02 19.58 6.95
N LEU A 120 1.76 20.11 7.94
CA LEU A 120 3.00 19.49 8.43
C LEU A 120 2.78 18.09 9.04
N GLN A 121 1.55 17.67 9.34
CA GLN A 121 1.29 16.30 9.80
C GLN A 121 1.78 15.24 8.81
N GLY A 122 1.77 15.54 7.51
CA GLY A 122 2.32 14.66 6.48
C GLY A 122 3.82 14.34 6.65
N GLN A 123 4.57 15.25 7.25
CA GLN A 123 6.01 15.14 7.49
C GLN A 123 6.35 14.43 8.81
N LEU A 124 5.35 14.16 9.65
CA LEU A 124 5.52 13.66 11.01
C LEU A 124 5.16 12.17 11.15
N GLY A 125 4.97 11.45 10.03
CA GLY A 125 4.61 10.03 10.03
C GLY A 125 5.06 9.31 8.76
N HIS A 126 4.53 8.11 8.53
CA HIS A 126 4.92 7.23 7.41
C HIS A 126 4.93 7.90 6.04
N GLY A 127 4.05 8.87 5.79
CA GLY A 127 4.02 9.59 4.51
C GLY A 127 5.34 10.28 4.16
N ALA A 128 6.08 10.77 5.16
CA ALA A 128 7.39 11.40 4.97
C ALA A 128 8.50 10.42 4.56
N ALA A 129 8.33 9.14 4.91
CA ALA A 129 9.29 8.08 4.65
C ALA A 129 9.11 7.43 3.26
N VAL A 130 7.94 7.60 2.64
CA VAL A 130 7.64 7.05 1.31
C VAL A 130 8.08 8.03 0.22
N ASP A 131 7.39 9.15 0.09
CA ASP A 131 7.64 10.15 -0.95
C ASP A 131 6.93 11.48 -0.66
N LEU A 132 7.31 12.55 -1.38
CA LEU A 132 6.75 13.88 -1.19
C LEU A 132 5.23 13.95 -1.44
N TRP A 133 4.72 13.25 -2.45
CA TRP A 133 3.29 13.26 -2.80
C TRP A 133 2.45 12.58 -1.73
N THR A 134 2.92 11.44 -1.20
CA THR A 134 2.25 10.77 -0.09
C THR A 134 2.22 11.67 1.16
N ALA A 135 3.32 12.36 1.47
CA ALA A 135 3.36 13.32 2.57
C ALA A 135 2.38 14.49 2.37
N VAL A 136 2.34 15.09 1.17
CA VAL A 136 1.42 16.19 0.82
C VAL A 136 -0.04 15.72 0.89
N ALA A 137 -0.34 14.54 0.35
CA ALA A 137 -1.69 13.98 0.39
C ALA A 137 -2.16 13.72 1.82
N LEU A 138 -1.29 13.18 2.69
CA LEU A 138 -1.60 12.99 4.11
C LEU A 138 -1.84 14.33 4.82
N GLY A 139 -1.04 15.35 4.55
CA GLY A 139 -1.22 16.71 5.08
C GLY A 139 -2.57 17.31 4.66
N LEU A 140 -2.92 17.23 3.37
CA LEU A 140 -4.19 17.70 2.83
C LEU A 140 -5.38 16.90 3.39
N HIS A 141 -5.23 15.58 3.56
CA HIS A 141 -6.25 14.72 4.15
C HIS A 141 -6.57 15.14 5.58
N VAL A 142 -5.54 15.35 6.40
CA VAL A 142 -5.68 15.79 7.79
C VAL A 142 -6.25 17.21 7.88
N LEU A 143 -5.82 18.13 7.01
CA LEU A 143 -6.37 19.48 6.94
C LEU A 143 -7.88 19.47 6.63
N ALA A 144 -8.29 18.74 5.59
CA ALA A 144 -9.69 18.60 5.19
C ALA A 144 -10.53 17.96 6.30
N ALA A 145 -10.01 16.92 6.96
CA ALA A 145 -10.66 16.30 8.11
C ALA A 145 -10.84 17.29 9.28
N GLY A 146 -9.83 18.10 9.58
CA GLY A 146 -9.91 19.10 10.65
C GLY A 146 -10.90 20.22 10.37
N LEU A 147 -10.90 20.75 9.14
CA LEU A 147 -11.86 21.78 8.73
C LEU A 147 -13.31 21.27 8.76
N TRP A 148 -13.54 20.02 8.38
CA TRP A 148 -14.88 19.43 8.38
C TRP A 148 -15.33 19.01 9.78
N LEU A 149 -14.60 18.07 10.41
CA LEU A 149 -15.01 17.47 11.68
C LEU A 149 -14.89 18.46 12.85
N GLY A 150 -13.86 19.31 12.86
CA GLY A 150 -13.66 20.30 13.92
C GLY A 150 -14.72 21.40 13.96
N ALA A 151 -15.49 21.57 12.89
CA ALA A 151 -16.59 22.53 12.81
C ALA A 151 -17.95 21.95 13.26
N LEU A 152 -18.06 20.63 13.47
CA LEU A 152 -19.32 20.00 13.89
C LEU A 152 -19.70 20.35 15.35
N PRO A 153 -18.79 20.32 16.35
CA PRO A 153 -19.13 20.74 17.72
C PRO A 153 -19.67 22.17 17.84
N PRO A 154 -19.08 23.21 17.22
CA PRO A 154 -19.64 24.56 17.30
C PRO A 154 -20.96 24.67 16.51
N LEU A 155 -21.15 23.91 15.42
CA LEU A 155 -22.45 23.82 14.74
C LEU A 155 -23.52 23.20 15.65
N LEU A 156 -23.19 22.13 16.39
CA LEU A 156 -24.07 21.54 17.38
C LEU A 156 -24.43 22.55 18.48
N ALA A 157 -23.45 23.30 18.98
CA ALA A 157 -23.70 24.36 19.97
C ALA A 157 -24.67 25.43 19.44
N VAL A 158 -24.56 25.79 18.16
CA VAL A 158 -25.51 26.69 17.48
C VAL A 158 -26.90 26.05 17.37
N CYS A 159 -27.01 24.77 17.00
CA CYS A 159 -28.31 24.08 16.98
C CYS A 159 -29.02 24.08 18.34
N LEU A 160 -28.25 23.91 19.42
CA LEU A 160 -28.77 23.86 20.79
C LEU A 160 -29.11 25.24 21.36
N ARG A 161 -28.29 26.26 21.09
CA ARG A 161 -28.44 27.59 21.70
C ARG A 161 -29.11 28.62 20.80
N ARG A 162 -29.06 28.44 19.47
CA ARG A 162 -29.55 29.37 18.45
C ARG A 162 -30.33 28.62 17.35
N PRO A 163 -31.41 27.88 17.70
CA PRO A 163 -32.11 27.01 16.75
C PRO A 163 -32.64 27.74 15.51
N VAL A 164 -33.07 29.00 15.66
CA VAL A 164 -33.57 29.83 14.54
C VAL A 164 -32.49 30.11 13.48
N GLN A 165 -31.23 30.29 13.90
CA GLN A 165 -30.11 30.64 13.01
C GLN A 165 -29.40 29.39 12.45
N ALA A 166 -29.61 28.22 13.07
CA ALA A 166 -28.88 26.99 12.77
C ALA A 166 -29.02 26.52 11.31
N PRO A 167 -30.20 26.51 10.66
CA PRO A 167 -30.33 26.03 9.28
C PRO A 167 -29.56 26.90 8.28
N ALA A 168 -29.59 28.22 8.46
CA ALA A 168 -28.87 29.17 7.60
C ALA A 168 -27.34 28.99 7.74
N ILE A 169 -26.84 28.75 8.95
CA ILE A 169 -25.43 28.49 9.21
C ILE A 169 -25.01 27.14 8.62
N ALA A 170 -25.82 26.09 8.78
CA ALA A 170 -25.56 24.76 8.21
C ALA A 170 -25.46 24.81 6.66
N ARG A 171 -26.33 25.57 6.00
CA ARG A 171 -26.24 25.79 4.54
C ARG A 171 -24.96 26.48 4.13
N ARG A 172 -24.52 27.51 4.87
CA ARG A 172 -23.27 28.22 4.58
C ARG A 172 -22.04 27.34 4.72
N PHE A 173 -22.12 26.31 5.57
CA PHE A 173 -21.07 25.34 5.78
C PHE A 173 -21.02 24.22 4.70
N THR A 174 -22.10 24.04 3.93
CA THR A 174 -22.23 22.97 2.92
C THR A 174 -21.12 22.98 1.85
N PRO A 175 -20.73 24.12 1.24
CA PRO A 175 -19.64 24.14 0.25
C PRO A 175 -18.29 23.71 0.83
N LEU A 176 -17.98 24.13 2.07
CA LEU A 176 -16.75 23.72 2.75
C LEU A 176 -16.75 22.21 3.01
N GLY A 177 -17.85 21.67 3.56
CA GLY A 177 -17.98 20.22 3.78
C GLY A 177 -17.82 19.41 2.50
N PHE A 178 -18.45 19.85 1.39
CA PHE A 178 -18.29 19.21 0.10
C PHE A 178 -16.84 19.25 -0.41
N GLY A 179 -16.18 20.41 -0.33
CA GLY A 179 -14.77 20.56 -0.70
C GLY A 179 -13.85 19.64 0.11
N CYS A 180 -14.07 19.56 1.43
CA CYS A 180 -13.33 18.64 2.30
C CYS A 180 -13.54 17.18 1.89
N VAL A 181 -14.76 16.74 1.59
CA VAL A 181 -15.05 15.37 1.15
C VAL A 181 -14.34 15.04 -0.16
N VAL A 182 -14.32 15.96 -1.13
CA VAL A 182 -13.59 15.78 -2.40
C VAL A 182 -12.08 15.60 -2.15
N VAL A 183 -11.48 16.45 -1.30
CA VAL A 183 -10.06 16.33 -0.94
C VAL A 183 -9.79 15.02 -0.21
N LEU A 184 -10.65 14.61 0.73
CA LEU A 184 -10.51 13.33 1.45
C LEU A 184 -10.58 12.13 0.51
N ALA A 185 -11.48 12.15 -0.47
CA ALA A 185 -11.60 11.10 -1.48
C ALA A 185 -10.40 11.07 -2.44
N ALA A 186 -9.93 12.22 -2.92
CA ALA A 186 -8.77 12.27 -3.82
C ALA A 186 -7.49 11.81 -3.12
N THR A 187 -7.25 12.29 -1.89
CA THR A 187 -6.07 11.93 -1.11
C THR A 187 -6.09 10.50 -0.60
N SER A 188 -7.26 9.88 -0.40
CA SER A 188 -7.35 8.48 0.03
C SER A 188 -6.95 7.49 -1.06
N VAL A 189 -7.24 7.80 -2.34
CA VAL A 189 -6.82 6.96 -3.47
C VAL A 189 -5.29 6.81 -3.50
N LEU A 190 -4.57 7.93 -3.38
CA LEU A 190 -3.11 7.91 -3.35
C LEU A 190 -2.57 7.11 -2.14
N GLN A 191 -3.12 7.36 -0.96
CA GLN A 191 -2.69 6.68 0.27
C GLN A 191 -2.95 5.17 0.24
N VAL A 192 -4.06 4.70 -0.35
CA VAL A 192 -4.32 3.26 -0.50
C VAL A 192 -3.27 2.59 -1.37
N GLN A 193 -2.90 3.23 -2.49
CA GLN A 193 -1.88 2.69 -3.40
C GLN A 193 -0.51 2.58 -2.73
N THR A 194 -0.12 3.59 -1.93
CA THR A 194 1.23 3.64 -1.35
C THR A 194 1.37 2.96 0.00
N LEU A 195 0.30 2.90 0.82
CA LEU A 195 0.35 2.35 2.18
C LEU A 195 -0.29 0.98 2.32
N VAL A 196 -1.29 0.65 1.49
CA VAL A 196 -1.98 -0.65 1.53
C VAL A 196 -1.48 -1.57 0.41
N GLY A 197 -1.28 -1.03 -0.79
CA GLY A 197 -0.92 -1.81 -1.97
C GLY A 197 -2.15 -2.46 -2.61
N GLY A 198 -2.58 -3.63 -2.12
CA GLY A 198 -3.59 -4.46 -2.79
C GLY A 198 -4.61 -5.13 -1.89
N LEU A 199 -5.53 -5.87 -2.53
CA LEU A 199 -6.62 -6.59 -1.85
C LEU A 199 -6.13 -7.57 -0.76
N PRO A 200 -5.06 -8.37 -0.97
CA PRO A 200 -4.56 -9.25 0.08
C PRO A 200 -4.11 -8.50 1.32
N ALA A 201 -3.41 -7.37 1.16
CA ALA A 201 -2.95 -6.54 2.26
C ALA A 201 -4.11 -5.81 2.94
N LEU A 202 -5.14 -5.38 2.19
CA LEU A 202 -6.34 -4.75 2.74
C LEU A 202 -7.15 -5.68 3.66
N LEU A 203 -7.23 -6.97 3.31
CA LEU A 203 -8.04 -7.95 4.05
C LEU A 203 -7.23 -8.76 5.07
N GLY A 204 -5.94 -8.96 4.81
CA GLY A 204 -5.07 -9.86 5.57
C GLY A 204 -4.09 -9.19 6.53
N THR A 205 -4.20 -7.88 6.77
CA THR A 205 -3.35 -7.15 7.72
C THR A 205 -4.19 -6.34 8.71
N ASP A 206 -3.64 -6.06 9.90
CA ASP A 206 -4.27 -5.18 10.90
C ASP A 206 -4.49 -3.76 10.37
N TYR A 207 -3.48 -3.21 9.70
CA TYR A 207 -3.59 -1.93 9.02
C TYR A 207 -4.76 -1.90 8.03
N GLY A 208 -4.90 -2.94 7.19
CA GLY A 208 -6.00 -3.06 6.23
C GLY A 208 -7.38 -3.13 6.89
N ARG A 209 -7.51 -3.90 7.97
CA ARG A 209 -8.76 -4.01 8.75
C ARG A 209 -9.17 -2.69 9.39
N LEU A 210 -8.22 -1.94 9.95
CA LEU A 210 -8.47 -0.61 10.49
C LEU A 210 -8.85 0.39 9.38
N ALA A 211 -8.24 0.28 8.19
CA ALA A 211 -8.60 1.11 7.04
C ALA A 211 -10.05 0.84 6.57
N LEU A 212 -10.48 -0.43 6.56
CA LEU A 212 -11.87 -0.82 6.28
C LEU A 212 -12.84 -0.29 7.34
N ALA A 213 -12.49 -0.39 8.62
CA ALA A 213 -13.29 0.18 9.70
C ALA A 213 -13.46 1.70 9.54
N LYS A 214 -12.36 2.42 9.23
CA LYS A 214 -12.39 3.86 8.92
C LYS A 214 -13.29 4.17 7.74
N LEU A 215 -13.22 3.37 6.67
CA LEU A 215 -14.06 3.53 5.47
C LEU A 215 -15.55 3.31 5.78
N ALA A 216 -15.89 2.30 6.59
CA ALA A 216 -17.26 2.03 7.00
C ALA A 216 -17.85 3.19 7.84
N ILE A 217 -17.09 3.69 8.83
CA ILE A 217 -17.52 4.83 9.65
C ILE A 217 -17.67 6.09 8.78
N PHE A 218 -16.75 6.32 7.84
CA PHE A 218 -16.82 7.43 6.88
C PHE A 218 -18.05 7.34 5.99
N GLY A 219 -18.42 6.14 5.52
CA GLY A 219 -19.66 5.90 4.79
C GLY A 219 -20.89 6.32 5.62
N GLY A 220 -20.92 5.96 6.90
CA GLY A 220 -21.95 6.41 7.84
C GLY A 220 -22.03 7.93 7.99
N LEU A 221 -20.88 8.61 8.09
CA LEU A 221 -20.83 10.08 8.12
C LEU A 221 -21.37 10.72 6.84
N LEU A 222 -21.05 10.16 5.66
CA LEU A 222 -21.57 10.69 4.40
C LEU A 222 -23.09 10.53 4.30
N LEU A 223 -23.64 9.40 4.78
CA LEU A 223 -25.09 9.19 4.82
C LEU A 223 -25.78 10.21 5.73
N LEU A 224 -25.24 10.48 6.92
CA LEU A 224 -25.76 11.52 7.82
C LEU A 224 -25.61 12.92 7.23
N ALA A 225 -24.48 13.23 6.59
CA ALA A 225 -24.25 14.53 5.95
C ALA A 225 -25.25 14.77 4.80
N LEU A 226 -25.56 13.73 4.03
CA LEU A 226 -26.60 13.76 2.99
C LEU A 226 -28.00 13.93 3.60
N ALA A 227 -28.32 13.22 4.68
CA ALA A 227 -29.58 13.37 5.40
C ALA A 227 -29.73 14.79 5.99
N ASN A 228 -28.66 15.35 6.54
CA ASN A 228 -28.58 16.73 7.01
C ASN A 228 -28.90 17.70 5.87
N ARG A 229 -28.23 17.54 4.71
CA ARG A 229 -28.42 18.42 3.55
C ARG A 229 -29.82 18.35 2.94
N PHE A 230 -30.38 17.14 2.78
CA PHE A 230 -31.60 16.95 1.97
C PHE A 230 -32.88 16.79 2.79
N ARG A 231 -32.78 16.45 4.08
CA ARG A 231 -33.95 16.20 4.94
C ARG A 231 -34.00 17.16 6.12
N PHE A 232 -32.96 17.20 6.96
CA PHE A 232 -33.05 17.88 8.25
C PHE A 232 -32.91 19.40 8.14
N VAL A 233 -31.97 19.90 7.31
CA VAL A 233 -31.81 21.35 7.10
C VAL A 233 -33.04 21.97 6.41
N PRO A 234 -33.57 21.44 5.29
CA PRO A 234 -34.77 22.00 4.66
C PRO A 234 -36.00 21.93 5.58
N SER A 235 -36.19 20.84 6.32
CA SER A 235 -37.29 20.71 7.28
C SER A 235 -37.22 21.77 8.38
N ALA A 236 -36.02 22.02 8.93
CA ALA A 236 -35.82 23.05 9.94
C ALA A 236 -36.00 24.48 9.39
N GLU A 237 -35.73 24.73 8.10
CA GLU A 237 -36.03 26.02 7.46
C GLU A 237 -37.54 26.26 7.33
N THR A 238 -38.33 25.22 7.07
CA THR A 238 -39.80 25.32 6.91
C THR A 238 -40.57 25.21 8.24
N GLY A 239 -39.91 25.48 9.38
CA GLY A 239 -40.54 25.46 10.72
C GLY A 239 -40.57 24.09 11.41
N GLY A 240 -39.90 23.07 10.86
CA GLY A 240 -39.70 21.77 11.50
C GLY A 240 -38.72 21.83 12.67
N SER A 241 -38.64 20.73 13.43
CA SER A 241 -37.81 20.67 14.65
C SER A 241 -36.30 20.64 14.34
N VAL A 242 -35.56 21.60 14.91
CA VAL A 242 -34.08 21.62 14.91
C VAL A 242 -33.48 20.46 15.72
N ARG A 243 -34.27 19.81 16.58
CA ARG A 243 -33.80 18.69 17.42
C ARG A 243 -33.26 17.53 16.59
N SER A 244 -33.92 17.18 15.48
CA SER A 244 -33.47 16.10 14.60
C SER A 244 -32.13 16.44 13.94
N LEU A 245 -31.94 17.71 13.53
CA LEU A 245 -30.68 18.21 13.01
C LEU A 245 -29.57 18.16 14.08
N ALA A 246 -29.87 18.60 15.31
CA ALA A 246 -28.93 18.57 16.43
C ALA A 246 -28.49 17.13 16.76
N LEU A 247 -29.43 16.18 16.83
CA LEU A 247 -29.11 14.76 17.07
C LEU A 247 -28.24 14.19 15.95
N SER A 248 -28.56 14.47 14.68
CA SER A 248 -27.74 14.03 13.55
C SER A 248 -26.31 14.58 13.65
N ILE A 249 -26.13 15.88 13.92
CA ILE A 249 -24.81 16.51 14.08
C ILE A 249 -24.06 15.96 15.30
N ALA A 250 -24.76 15.66 16.40
CA ALA A 250 -24.16 15.01 17.56
C ALA A 250 -23.64 13.61 17.23
N THR A 251 -24.43 12.81 16.49
CA THR A 251 -24.00 11.51 15.98
C THR A 251 -22.82 11.65 15.01
N GLU A 252 -22.85 12.62 14.08
CA GLU A 252 -21.72 12.90 13.19
C GLU A 252 -20.46 13.28 13.97
N THR A 253 -20.59 14.07 15.03
CA THR A 253 -19.47 14.44 15.89
C THR A 253 -18.88 13.22 16.58
N GLY A 254 -19.72 12.32 17.11
CA GLY A 254 -19.29 11.07 17.73
C GLY A 254 -18.58 10.13 16.74
N LEU A 255 -19.14 9.95 15.54
CA LEU A 255 -18.52 9.15 14.47
C LEU A 255 -17.21 9.80 13.97
N GLY A 256 -17.16 11.13 13.90
CA GLY A 256 -15.94 11.88 13.57
C GLY A 256 -14.81 11.62 14.57
N LEU A 257 -15.12 11.62 15.87
CA LEU A 257 -14.16 11.25 16.92
C LEU A 257 -13.71 9.79 16.79
N ALA A 258 -14.62 8.87 16.48
CA ALA A 258 -14.28 7.47 16.23
C ALA A 258 -13.34 7.32 15.02
N ILE A 259 -13.56 8.07 13.92
CA ILE A 259 -12.63 8.08 12.77
C ILE A 259 -11.25 8.56 13.18
N VAL A 260 -11.15 9.62 13.99
CA VAL A 260 -9.85 10.13 14.44
C VAL A 260 -9.13 9.09 15.33
N ALA A 261 -9.86 8.37 16.18
CA ALA A 261 -9.30 7.29 16.99
C ALA A 261 -8.78 6.13 16.12
N VAL A 262 -9.55 5.68 15.12
CA VAL A 262 -9.10 4.63 14.17
C VAL A 262 -7.92 5.12 13.34
N ALA A 263 -7.91 6.39 12.91
CA ALA A 263 -6.78 6.98 12.20
C ALA A 263 -5.52 7.05 13.06
N ALA A 264 -5.65 7.27 14.37
CA ALA A 264 -4.53 7.22 15.30
C ALA A 264 -4.01 5.79 15.47
N ALA A 265 -4.90 4.78 15.54
CA ALA A 265 -4.49 3.37 15.56
C ALA A 265 -3.74 2.99 14.27
N LEU A 266 -4.24 3.40 13.10
CA LEU A 266 -3.57 3.22 11.81
C LEU A 266 -2.16 3.83 11.77
N ALA A 267 -1.95 4.97 12.43
CA ALA A 267 -0.66 5.62 12.47
C ALA A 267 0.38 4.87 13.34
N SER A 268 -0.09 4.00 14.25
CA SER A 268 0.76 3.17 15.11
C SER A 268 1.10 1.81 14.48
N GLU A 269 0.35 1.39 13.45
CA GLU A 269 0.62 0.16 12.71
C GLU A 269 1.63 0.41 11.57
N PRO A 270 2.52 -0.55 11.26
CA PRO A 270 3.31 -0.50 10.05
C PRO A 270 2.38 -0.50 8.81
N PRO A 271 2.73 0.22 7.74
CA PRO A 271 1.94 0.20 6.50
C PRO A 271 1.72 -1.23 6.00
N ALA A 272 0.49 -1.52 5.59
CA ALA A 272 0.07 -2.84 5.11
C ALA A 272 0.94 -3.40 3.98
N ILE A 273 1.50 -2.55 3.11
CA ILE A 273 2.40 -2.98 2.03
C ILE A 273 3.71 -3.62 2.52
N HIS A 274 4.13 -3.31 3.76
CA HIS A 274 5.35 -3.85 4.37
C HIS A 274 5.09 -5.08 5.24
N VAL A 275 3.82 -5.45 5.45
CA VAL A 275 3.43 -6.60 6.27
C VAL A 275 2.96 -7.73 5.37
N PRO A 276 3.54 -8.93 5.48
CA PRO A 276 3.07 -10.07 4.69
C PRO A 276 1.62 -10.42 5.07
N PRO A 277 0.68 -10.44 4.11
CA PRO A 277 -0.74 -10.61 4.43
C PRO A 277 -1.08 -12.06 4.76
N ALA A 278 -1.83 -12.25 5.85
CA ALA A 278 -2.46 -13.52 6.19
C ALA A 278 -3.88 -13.55 5.59
N TRP A 279 -4.06 -14.31 4.51
CA TRP A 279 -5.33 -14.37 3.80
C TRP A 279 -6.42 -15.03 4.66
N PRO A 280 -7.55 -14.34 4.94
CA PRO A 280 -8.51 -14.83 5.94
C PRO A 280 -9.58 -15.77 5.39
N PHE A 281 -9.62 -16.03 4.07
CA PHE A 281 -10.68 -16.82 3.43
C PHE A 281 -10.17 -18.13 2.84
N ALA A 282 -11.01 -19.15 2.76
CA ALA A 282 -10.68 -20.44 2.15
C ALA A 282 -10.52 -20.38 0.61
N LEU A 283 -10.99 -19.31 -0.01
CA LEU A 283 -10.95 -19.08 -1.44
C LEU A 283 -10.21 -17.78 -1.73
N ARG A 284 -9.43 -17.76 -2.81
CA ARG A 284 -8.76 -16.56 -3.32
C ARG A 284 -9.03 -16.38 -4.81
N PRO A 285 -8.93 -15.15 -5.34
CA PRO A 285 -8.96 -14.93 -6.78
C PRO A 285 -7.88 -15.73 -7.51
N VAL A 286 -8.20 -16.20 -8.72
CA VAL A 286 -7.23 -16.83 -9.62
C VAL A 286 -6.11 -15.85 -9.97
N PRO A 287 -4.82 -16.28 -9.99
CA PRO A 287 -3.73 -15.41 -10.44
C PRO A 287 -3.95 -14.97 -11.88
N ALA A 288 -3.46 -13.79 -12.26
CA ALA A 288 -3.55 -13.29 -13.63
C ALA A 288 -4.97 -13.26 -14.22
N PHE A 289 -6.00 -13.13 -13.38
CA PHE A 289 -7.40 -13.10 -13.85
C PHE A 289 -7.68 -12.01 -14.90
N TRP A 290 -6.89 -10.92 -14.91
CA TRP A 290 -6.99 -9.85 -15.88
C TRP A 290 -6.42 -10.19 -17.26
N GLU A 291 -5.67 -11.28 -17.40
CA GLU A 291 -5.10 -11.69 -18.67
C GLU A 291 -6.05 -12.63 -19.42
N ASP A 292 -6.77 -13.47 -18.68
CA ASP A 292 -7.76 -14.39 -19.22
C ASP A 292 -8.94 -13.62 -19.87
N ALA A 293 -9.12 -13.82 -21.18
CA ALA A 293 -10.17 -13.17 -21.96
C ALA A 293 -11.57 -13.65 -21.55
N TYR A 294 -11.73 -14.92 -21.19
CA TYR A 294 -12.99 -15.51 -20.78
C TYR A 294 -13.43 -14.94 -19.43
N LEU A 295 -12.53 -14.88 -18.44
CA LEU A 295 -12.83 -14.30 -17.13
C LEU A 295 -13.19 -12.81 -17.24
N ARG A 296 -12.42 -12.05 -18.03
CA ARG A 296 -12.69 -10.64 -18.30
C ARG A 296 -14.03 -10.39 -18.96
N ASP A 297 -14.38 -11.18 -19.98
CA ASP A 297 -15.64 -11.02 -20.69
C ASP A 297 -16.84 -11.30 -19.77
N GLY A 298 -16.77 -12.36 -18.97
CA GLY A 298 -17.79 -12.65 -17.96
C GLY A 298 -17.96 -11.49 -16.95
N LEU A 299 -16.87 -10.88 -16.48
CA LEU A 299 -16.94 -9.74 -15.58
C LEU A 299 -17.49 -8.48 -16.26
N ARG A 300 -17.15 -8.24 -17.53
CA ARG A 300 -17.70 -7.10 -18.31
C ARG A 300 -19.22 -7.22 -18.47
N ARG A 301 -19.73 -8.41 -18.78
CA ARG A 301 -21.17 -8.68 -18.91
C ARG A 301 -21.92 -8.56 -17.57
N LEU A 302 -21.24 -8.78 -16.46
CA LEU A 302 -21.77 -8.53 -15.12
C LEU A 302 -21.75 -7.04 -14.75
N LEU A 303 -20.58 -6.39 -14.83
CA LEU A 303 -20.36 -5.07 -14.27
C LEU A 303 -20.90 -3.93 -15.13
N SER A 304 -20.89 -4.05 -16.45
CA SER A 304 -21.29 -2.93 -17.33
C SER A 304 -22.77 -2.56 -17.16
N PRO A 305 -23.73 -3.52 -17.19
CA PRO A 305 -25.14 -3.17 -17.01
C PRO A 305 -25.46 -2.69 -15.58
N VAL A 306 -24.73 -3.18 -14.57
CA VAL A 306 -24.82 -2.70 -13.18
C VAL A 306 -24.33 -1.25 -13.05
N ALA A 307 -23.16 -0.94 -13.63
CA ALA A 307 -22.61 0.40 -13.60
C ALA A 307 -23.51 1.42 -14.32
N ILE A 308 -24.06 1.03 -15.48
CA ILE A 308 -25.06 1.82 -16.21
C ILE A 308 -26.31 2.04 -15.36
N ALA A 309 -26.84 0.99 -14.72
CA ALA A 309 -28.00 1.11 -13.84
C ALA A 309 -27.75 2.06 -12.66
N ILE A 310 -26.60 1.96 -11.98
CA ILE A 310 -26.21 2.86 -10.89
C ILE A 310 -26.14 4.31 -11.37
N ALA A 311 -25.52 4.56 -12.52
CA ALA A 311 -25.42 5.91 -13.09
C ALA A 311 -26.81 6.48 -13.44
N LEU A 312 -27.70 5.65 -14.01
CA LEU A 312 -29.06 6.04 -14.35
C LEU A 312 -29.93 6.27 -13.11
N PHE A 313 -29.79 5.48 -12.05
CA PHE A 313 -30.47 5.72 -10.78
C PHE A 313 -29.95 6.98 -10.08
N ALA A 314 -28.64 7.22 -10.09
CA ALA A 314 -28.06 8.47 -9.59
C ALA A 314 -28.59 9.68 -10.36
N LEU A 315 -28.68 9.58 -11.69
CA LEU A 315 -29.28 10.61 -12.55
C LEU A 315 -30.77 10.83 -12.23
N ALA A 316 -31.54 9.75 -12.03
CA ALA A 316 -32.95 9.81 -11.65
C ALA A 316 -33.17 10.55 -10.33
N MET A 317 -32.25 10.37 -9.36
CA MET A 317 -32.26 11.08 -8.08
C MET A 317 -31.82 12.55 -8.21
N ALA A 318 -30.83 12.83 -9.06
CA ALA A 318 -30.27 14.17 -9.22
C ALA A 318 -31.16 15.10 -10.06
N VAL A 319 -31.82 14.57 -11.10
CA VAL A 319 -32.57 15.37 -12.09
C VAL A 319 -34.04 14.99 -12.06
N ARG A 320 -34.84 15.78 -11.32
CA ARG A 320 -36.30 15.54 -11.16
C ARG A 320 -37.05 15.35 -12.49
N ARG A 321 -36.64 16.03 -13.57
CA ARG A 321 -37.25 15.92 -14.91
C ARG A 321 -37.03 14.55 -15.57
N LEU A 322 -35.95 13.85 -15.23
CA LEU A 322 -35.56 12.58 -15.85
C LEU A 322 -35.85 11.37 -14.93
N ARG A 323 -36.51 11.57 -13.78
CA ARG A 323 -36.66 10.53 -12.75
C ARG A 323 -37.19 9.19 -13.28
N TRP A 324 -38.33 9.21 -13.99
CA TRP A 324 -39.00 8.00 -14.47
C TRP A 324 -38.31 7.38 -15.69
N PRO A 325 -37.93 8.14 -16.75
CA PRO A 325 -37.23 7.53 -17.87
C PRO A 325 -35.85 6.97 -17.47
N ALA A 326 -35.10 7.66 -16.61
CA ALA A 326 -33.80 7.16 -16.13
C ALA A 326 -33.97 5.94 -15.20
N PHE A 327 -34.99 5.92 -14.34
CA PHE A 327 -35.29 4.76 -13.52
C PHE A 327 -35.67 3.53 -14.36
N LEU A 328 -36.55 3.68 -15.35
CA LEU A 328 -36.93 2.60 -16.25
C LEU A 328 -35.75 2.09 -17.07
N ALA A 329 -34.94 3.00 -17.63
CA ALA A 329 -33.72 2.62 -18.36
C ALA A 329 -32.72 1.88 -17.46
N GLY A 330 -32.58 2.30 -16.19
CA GLY A 330 -31.75 1.61 -15.20
C GLY A 330 -32.25 0.20 -14.89
N ALA A 331 -33.58 0.04 -14.72
CA ALA A 331 -34.20 -1.27 -14.51
C ALA A 331 -34.03 -2.19 -15.74
N VAL A 332 -34.19 -1.66 -16.95
CA VAL A 332 -33.93 -2.40 -18.20
C VAL A 332 -32.46 -2.81 -18.30
N SER A 333 -31.51 -1.92 -17.95
CA SER A 333 -30.08 -2.24 -17.91
C SER A 333 -29.80 -3.43 -16.98
N LEU A 334 -30.46 -3.51 -15.82
CA LEU A 334 -30.32 -4.66 -14.92
C LEU A 334 -30.81 -5.98 -15.53
N ALA A 335 -31.77 -5.96 -16.46
CA ALA A 335 -32.23 -7.16 -17.16
C ALA A 335 -31.16 -7.77 -18.09
N PHE A 336 -30.14 -6.99 -18.48
CA PHE A 336 -29.00 -7.47 -19.28
C PHE A 336 -27.84 -8.01 -18.44
N VAL A 337 -27.96 -8.03 -17.10
CA VAL A 337 -26.93 -8.61 -16.23
C VAL A 337 -26.85 -10.12 -16.45
N GLN A 338 -25.67 -10.58 -16.87
CA GLN A 338 -25.36 -12.01 -16.92
C GLN A 338 -24.47 -12.36 -15.73
N LEU A 339 -24.91 -13.29 -14.89
CA LEU A 339 -24.14 -13.80 -13.75
C LEU A 339 -23.18 -14.89 -14.25
N PRO A 340 -21.87 -14.63 -14.35
CA PRO A 340 -20.93 -15.67 -14.74
C PRO A 340 -20.82 -16.75 -13.65
N PRO A 341 -20.51 -18.01 -14.00
CA PRO A 341 -20.22 -19.03 -12.99
C PRO A 341 -19.02 -18.56 -12.16
N TRP A 342 -19.12 -18.63 -10.83
CA TRP A 342 -18.09 -18.07 -9.94
C TRP A 342 -16.84 -18.96 -9.81
N ARG A 343 -16.96 -20.27 -10.06
CA ARG A 343 -15.88 -21.26 -9.88
C ARG A 343 -14.58 -20.93 -10.63
N PRO A 344 -14.60 -20.49 -11.90
CA PRO A 344 -13.39 -20.12 -12.63
C PRO A 344 -12.67 -18.87 -12.09
N TYR A 345 -13.31 -18.08 -11.22
CA TYR A 345 -12.73 -16.86 -10.67
C TYR A 345 -11.95 -17.08 -9.39
N VAL A 346 -12.13 -18.23 -8.74
CA VAL A 346 -11.53 -18.51 -7.43
C VAL A 346 -10.91 -19.89 -7.35
N VAL A 347 -9.85 -20.00 -6.56
CA VAL A 347 -9.18 -21.26 -6.22
C VAL A 347 -9.07 -21.40 -4.71
N ALA A 348 -8.87 -22.62 -4.24
CA ALA A 348 -8.58 -22.87 -2.84
C ALA A 348 -7.36 -22.07 -2.40
N ALA A 349 -7.45 -21.49 -1.20
CA ALA A 349 -6.41 -20.66 -0.61
C ALA A 349 -5.96 -21.23 0.73
N VAL A 350 -4.70 -20.95 1.04
CA VAL A 350 -4.11 -21.12 2.38
C VAL A 350 -3.74 -19.75 2.95
N PRO A 351 -3.53 -19.60 4.27
CA PRO A 351 -3.25 -18.30 4.89
C PRO A 351 -2.06 -17.55 4.27
N THR A 352 -1.05 -18.27 3.79
CA THR A 352 0.15 -17.69 3.19
C THR A 352 0.06 -17.52 1.68
N SER A 353 -1.09 -17.74 1.02
CA SER A 353 -1.19 -17.73 -0.46
C SER A 353 -0.65 -16.46 -1.13
N PHE A 354 -0.76 -15.32 -0.46
CA PHE A 354 -0.30 -14.02 -0.95
C PHE A 354 0.99 -13.53 -0.27
N GLN A 355 1.64 -14.38 0.53
CA GLN A 355 2.89 -14.05 1.18
C GLN A 355 4.02 -14.04 0.13
N PRO A 356 4.70 -12.90 -0.08
CA PRO A 356 5.89 -12.86 -0.93
C PRO A 356 7.08 -13.52 -0.22
N SER A 357 8.02 -14.05 -1.01
CA SER A 357 9.28 -14.56 -0.44
C SER A 357 10.14 -13.40 0.08
N PRO A 358 10.63 -13.43 1.34
CA PRO A 358 11.49 -12.39 1.89
C PRO A 358 12.95 -12.51 1.39
N THR A 359 13.32 -13.61 0.74
CA THR A 359 14.70 -13.91 0.32
C THR A 359 15.12 -13.18 -0.96
N GLY A 360 14.17 -12.54 -1.65
CA GLY A 360 14.41 -11.87 -2.92
C GLY A 360 14.74 -12.79 -4.09
N TYR A 361 14.66 -14.12 -3.93
CA TYR A 361 15.22 -15.11 -4.86
C TYR A 361 16.75 -15.01 -4.99
N GLY A 362 17.44 -14.70 -3.88
CA GLY A 362 18.89 -14.47 -3.87
C GLY A 362 19.71 -15.74 -4.11
N ALA A 363 20.85 -15.61 -4.80
CA ALA A 363 21.74 -16.72 -5.12
C ALA A 363 22.18 -17.53 -3.88
N ARG A 364 22.47 -16.85 -2.76
CA ARG A 364 22.79 -17.49 -1.48
C ARG A 364 21.62 -18.29 -0.91
N SER A 365 20.40 -17.77 -0.98
CA SER A 365 19.20 -18.48 -0.52
C SER A 365 18.92 -19.71 -1.38
N ILE A 366 19.12 -19.60 -2.69
CA ILE A 366 19.03 -20.75 -3.61
C ILE A 366 20.06 -21.83 -3.27
N ALA A 367 21.32 -21.46 -3.00
CA ALA A 367 22.36 -22.40 -2.60
C ALA A 367 22.00 -23.12 -1.28
N ASN A 368 21.57 -22.37 -0.26
CA ASN A 368 21.10 -22.96 1.00
C ASN A 368 19.90 -23.89 0.76
N GLY A 369 18.96 -23.49 -0.10
CA GLY A 369 17.79 -24.25 -0.48
C GLY A 369 18.14 -25.56 -1.16
N ARG A 370 19.14 -25.56 -2.04
CA ARG A 370 19.66 -26.77 -2.68
C ARG A 370 20.16 -27.75 -1.63
N ASP A 371 21.00 -27.31 -0.71
CA ASP A 371 21.64 -28.19 0.28
C ASP A 371 20.59 -28.79 1.25
N LEU A 372 19.61 -27.98 1.66
CA LEU A 372 18.44 -28.44 2.42
C LEU A 372 17.59 -29.44 1.62
N PHE A 373 17.39 -29.20 0.33
CA PHE A 373 16.59 -30.07 -0.52
C PHE A 373 17.29 -31.43 -0.72
N GLN A 374 18.61 -31.43 -0.94
CA GLN A 374 19.38 -32.67 -1.11
C GLN A 374 19.34 -33.52 0.16
N SER A 375 19.43 -32.90 1.33
CA SER A 375 19.44 -33.61 2.62
C SER A 375 18.04 -34.06 3.07
N GLY A 376 16.99 -33.29 2.79
CA GLY A 376 15.65 -33.53 3.35
C GLY A 376 14.56 -33.95 2.36
N CYS A 377 14.71 -33.68 1.07
CA CYS A 377 13.62 -33.82 0.09
C CYS A 377 13.95 -34.76 -1.09
N ALA A 378 15.23 -34.85 -1.47
CA ALA A 378 15.66 -35.56 -2.67
C ALA A 378 15.43 -37.09 -2.62
N SER A 379 15.34 -37.69 -1.44
CA SER A 379 15.05 -39.13 -1.29
C SER A 379 13.70 -39.51 -1.91
N CYS A 380 12.70 -38.63 -1.84
CA CYS A 380 11.38 -38.80 -2.48
C CYS A 380 11.27 -38.02 -3.80
N HIS A 381 11.72 -36.76 -3.84
CA HIS A 381 11.54 -35.90 -5.02
C HIS A 381 12.64 -36.02 -6.08
N GLY A 382 13.74 -36.73 -5.81
CA GLY A 382 14.92 -36.78 -6.66
C GLY A 382 15.74 -35.49 -6.60
N GLY A 383 17.06 -35.57 -6.79
CA GLY A 383 17.94 -34.38 -6.70
C GLY A 383 17.65 -33.31 -7.76
N ASP A 384 16.97 -33.67 -8.85
CA ASP A 384 16.52 -32.76 -9.92
C ASP A 384 15.11 -32.18 -9.70
N ALA A 385 14.46 -32.57 -8.59
CA ALA A 385 13.10 -32.22 -8.19
C ALA A 385 11.97 -32.73 -9.10
N ARG A 386 12.21 -33.78 -9.90
CA ARG A 386 11.22 -34.34 -10.85
C ARG A 386 10.33 -35.43 -10.29
N GLY A 387 10.38 -35.69 -8.98
CA GLY A 387 9.60 -36.74 -8.33
C GLY A 387 10.17 -38.16 -8.55
N ARG A 388 11.46 -38.30 -8.86
CA ARG A 388 12.11 -39.59 -9.18
C ARG A 388 13.14 -40.01 -8.12
N GLY A 389 12.87 -39.73 -6.85
CA GLY A 389 13.73 -40.16 -5.75
C GLY A 389 13.67 -41.67 -5.53
N ALA A 390 14.68 -42.23 -4.85
CA ALA A 390 14.76 -43.66 -4.57
C ALA A 390 13.54 -44.19 -3.78
N LEU A 391 12.93 -43.35 -2.92
CA LEU A 391 11.75 -43.68 -2.13
C LEU A 391 10.43 -43.38 -2.84
N ALA A 392 10.44 -42.77 -4.04
CA ALA A 392 9.22 -42.40 -4.77
C ALA A 392 8.37 -43.63 -5.13
N ILE A 393 9.02 -44.72 -5.53
CA ILE A 393 8.38 -45.98 -5.96
C ILE A 393 7.59 -46.63 -4.82
N ALA A 394 8.00 -46.40 -3.57
CA ALA A 394 7.36 -46.96 -2.39
C ALA A 394 6.13 -46.15 -1.90
N GLN A 395 5.83 -45.01 -2.52
CA GLN A 395 4.71 -44.16 -2.11
C GLN A 395 3.40 -44.56 -2.81
N SER A 396 2.29 -44.54 -2.07
CA SER A 396 0.94 -44.79 -2.61
C SER A 396 0.46 -43.69 -3.57
N VAL A 397 0.94 -42.47 -3.38
CA VAL A 397 0.78 -41.34 -4.29
C VAL A 397 2.17 -40.88 -4.71
N TRP A 398 2.42 -40.95 -6.01
CA TRP A 398 3.73 -40.59 -6.57
C TRP A 398 4.06 -39.11 -6.29
N PRO A 399 5.25 -38.77 -5.78
CA PRO A 399 5.65 -37.38 -5.56
C PRO A 399 5.59 -36.56 -6.87
N PRO A 400 4.92 -35.39 -6.88
CA PRO A 400 4.79 -34.63 -8.11
C PRO A 400 6.14 -34.10 -8.61
N ASP A 401 6.23 -33.88 -9.92
CA ASP A 401 7.32 -33.14 -10.55
C ASP A 401 7.22 -31.66 -10.13
N LEU A 402 8.08 -31.24 -9.21
CA LEU A 402 8.08 -29.87 -8.67
C LEU A 402 8.59 -28.84 -9.69
N SER A 403 9.33 -29.29 -10.71
CA SER A 403 9.82 -28.46 -11.81
C SER A 403 8.78 -28.21 -12.89
N ALA A 404 7.62 -28.89 -12.85
CA ALA A 404 6.58 -28.77 -13.86
C ALA A 404 5.88 -27.39 -13.79
N PRO A 405 5.47 -26.80 -14.94
CA PRO A 405 4.86 -25.47 -14.99
C PRO A 405 3.67 -25.27 -14.05
N LEU A 406 2.84 -26.30 -13.88
CA LEU A 406 1.66 -26.26 -13.00
C LEU A 406 2.01 -26.05 -11.52
N ILE A 407 3.12 -26.62 -11.05
CA ILE A 407 3.58 -26.50 -9.66
C ILE A 407 4.45 -25.25 -9.52
N ALA A 408 5.36 -25.03 -10.47
CA ALA A 408 6.24 -23.87 -10.49
C ALA A 408 5.48 -22.53 -10.58
N GLY A 409 4.34 -22.51 -11.27
CA GLY A 409 3.45 -21.36 -11.39
C GLY A 409 2.58 -21.10 -10.16
N ARG A 410 2.62 -21.95 -9.12
CA ARG A 410 1.89 -21.68 -7.88
C ARG A 410 2.50 -20.49 -7.13
N PRO A 411 1.68 -19.70 -6.41
CA PRO A 411 2.21 -18.67 -5.53
C PRO A 411 3.21 -19.26 -4.53
N GLY A 412 4.34 -18.57 -4.32
CA GLY A 412 5.42 -19.07 -3.46
C GLY A 412 4.95 -19.35 -2.04
N GLY A 413 4.03 -18.54 -1.53
CA GLY A 413 3.45 -18.74 -0.21
C GLY A 413 2.56 -19.99 -0.09
N GLU A 414 2.01 -20.52 -1.18
CA GLU A 414 1.34 -21.83 -1.16
C GLU A 414 2.36 -22.97 -1.09
N LEU A 415 3.46 -22.88 -1.84
CA LEU A 415 4.55 -23.85 -1.76
C LEU A 415 5.15 -23.87 -0.35
N PHE A 416 5.38 -22.68 0.22
CA PHE A 416 5.80 -22.52 1.61
C PHE A 416 4.84 -23.21 2.58
N TRP A 417 3.52 -23.01 2.43
CA TRP A 417 2.52 -23.67 3.27
C TRP A 417 2.57 -25.18 3.18
N SER A 418 2.64 -25.72 1.97
CA SER A 418 2.68 -27.17 1.73
C SER A 418 3.94 -27.81 2.33
N ILE A 419 5.10 -27.15 2.24
CA ILE A 419 6.33 -27.64 2.87
C ILE A 419 6.22 -27.57 4.41
N ARG A 420 5.67 -26.47 4.94
CA ARG A 420 5.57 -26.26 6.39
C ARG A 420 4.58 -27.19 7.07
N GLN A 421 3.41 -27.40 6.47
CA GLN A 421 2.29 -28.14 7.07
C GLN A 421 2.21 -29.59 6.58
N GLY A 422 2.89 -29.93 5.49
CA GLY A 422 2.67 -31.17 4.76
C GLY A 422 1.43 -31.09 3.87
N ILE A 423 1.30 -32.06 2.96
CA ILE A 423 0.15 -32.18 2.06
C ILE A 423 -0.08 -33.63 1.65
N GLY A 424 -1.27 -34.15 1.94
CA GLY A 424 -1.62 -35.55 1.65
C GLY A 424 -0.66 -36.51 2.37
N ALA A 425 0.11 -37.29 1.59
CA ALA A 425 1.13 -38.21 2.11
C ALA A 425 2.48 -37.55 2.40
N MET A 426 2.71 -36.31 1.94
CA MET A 426 3.94 -35.57 2.22
C MET A 426 3.90 -35.03 3.65
N PRO A 427 4.85 -35.41 4.53
CA PRO A 427 4.90 -34.90 5.90
C PRO A 427 5.34 -33.43 5.94
N PRO A 428 5.04 -32.71 7.04
CA PRO A 428 5.62 -31.39 7.28
C PRO A 428 7.15 -31.46 7.39
N ALA A 429 7.84 -30.43 6.93
CA ALA A 429 9.29 -30.31 7.07
C ALA A 429 9.67 -30.08 8.54
N ALA A 430 10.02 -31.16 9.24
CA ALA A 430 10.38 -31.12 10.65
C ALA A 430 11.72 -30.39 10.86
N GLY A 431 11.76 -29.48 11.83
CA GLY A 431 13.00 -28.81 12.26
C GLY A 431 13.49 -27.67 11.36
N LEU A 432 12.75 -27.28 10.32
CA LEU A 432 13.08 -26.13 9.49
C LEU A 432 12.32 -24.88 9.94
N ASP A 433 13.02 -23.75 10.00
CA ASP A 433 12.42 -22.44 10.22
C ASP A 433 11.88 -21.83 8.91
N ASP A 434 11.17 -20.70 9.03
CA ASP A 434 10.54 -20.06 7.88
C ASP A 434 11.57 -19.63 6.81
N ALA A 435 12.77 -19.22 7.21
CA ALA A 435 13.83 -18.81 6.28
C ALA A 435 14.40 -19.99 5.47
N ALA A 436 14.57 -21.15 6.12
CA ALA A 436 14.96 -22.40 5.46
C ALA A 436 13.90 -22.87 4.47
N ILE A 437 12.60 -22.78 4.82
CA ILE A 437 11.50 -23.17 3.93
C ILE A 437 11.45 -22.23 2.71
N TRP A 438 11.63 -20.92 2.88
CA TRP A 438 11.69 -20.00 1.73
C TRP A 438 12.89 -20.28 0.82
N SER A 439 14.04 -20.69 1.39
CA SER A 439 15.20 -21.12 0.60
C SER A 439 14.89 -22.38 -0.23
N LEU A 440 14.14 -23.36 0.34
CA LEU A 440 13.64 -24.51 -0.42
C LEU A 440 12.72 -24.09 -1.58
N VAL A 441 11.81 -23.14 -1.35
CA VAL A 441 10.91 -22.61 -2.40
C VAL A 441 11.70 -21.95 -3.53
N ASP A 442 12.75 -21.20 -3.21
CA ASP A 442 13.63 -20.60 -4.22
C ASP A 442 14.38 -21.66 -5.02
N PHE A 443 14.89 -22.71 -4.39
CA PHE A 443 15.51 -23.82 -5.11
C PHE A 443 14.52 -24.54 -6.04
N ILE A 444 13.29 -24.82 -5.59
CA ILE A 444 12.25 -25.42 -6.44
C ILE A 444 11.97 -24.56 -7.68
N ARG A 445 11.91 -23.23 -7.52
CA ARG A 445 11.75 -22.28 -8.63
C ARG A 445 12.95 -22.28 -9.58
N LEU A 446 14.17 -22.39 -9.05
CA LEU A 446 15.38 -22.59 -9.87
C LEU A 446 15.25 -23.83 -10.75
N ARG A 447 14.84 -24.96 -10.17
CA ARG A 447 14.67 -26.23 -10.91
C ARG A 447 13.62 -26.13 -12.01
N ALA A 448 12.54 -25.38 -11.79
CA ALA A 448 11.56 -25.09 -12.83
C ALA A 448 12.16 -24.29 -14.00
N GLY A 449 13.00 -23.30 -13.70
CA GLY A 449 13.74 -22.54 -14.72
C GLY A 449 14.73 -23.40 -15.49
N ALA A 450 15.46 -24.28 -14.80
CA ALA A 450 16.41 -25.21 -15.41
C ALA A 450 15.74 -26.19 -16.38
N ARG A 451 14.49 -26.59 -16.10
CA ARG A 451 13.72 -27.52 -16.94
C ARG A 451 13.48 -26.98 -18.36
N ILE A 452 13.30 -25.67 -18.49
CA ILE A 452 12.92 -25.03 -19.75
C ILE A 452 14.11 -24.41 -20.49
N PHE A 453 15.34 -24.75 -20.07
CA PHE A 453 16.55 -24.40 -20.77
C PHE A 453 16.80 -25.37 -21.94
N SER A 454 17.10 -24.82 -23.11
CA SER A 454 17.56 -25.57 -24.29
C SER A 454 19.09 -25.47 -24.38
N PRO A 455 19.83 -26.56 -24.15
CA PRO A 455 21.29 -26.56 -24.29
C PRO A 455 21.75 -26.26 -25.71
N ASP A 456 21.02 -26.74 -26.72
CA ASP A 456 21.38 -26.55 -28.14
C ASP A 456 21.25 -25.08 -28.56
N GLU A 457 20.24 -24.38 -28.04
CA GLU A 457 20.00 -22.96 -28.35
C GLU A 457 20.67 -22.00 -27.36
N MET A 458 21.15 -22.52 -26.23
CA MET A 458 21.60 -21.76 -25.06
C MET A 458 20.59 -20.70 -24.61
N ARG A 459 19.30 -21.07 -24.58
CA ARG A 459 18.16 -20.18 -24.35
C ARG A 459 17.09 -20.83 -23.48
N TRP A 460 16.33 -20.01 -22.76
CA TRP A 460 15.14 -20.45 -22.02
C TRP A 460 13.90 -20.24 -22.89
N SER A 461 13.04 -21.25 -22.98
CA SER A 461 11.81 -21.18 -23.77
C SER A 461 10.71 -20.33 -23.11
N GLY A 462 10.85 -20.01 -21.82
CA GLY A 462 9.94 -19.19 -21.04
C GLY A 462 10.66 -18.17 -20.15
N ALA A 463 9.90 -17.42 -19.35
CA ALA A 463 10.44 -16.41 -18.46
C ALA A 463 11.07 -17.07 -17.22
N VAL A 464 12.41 -16.97 -17.10
CA VAL A 464 13.15 -17.44 -15.92
C VAL A 464 13.80 -16.26 -15.22
N ARG A 465 13.52 -16.10 -13.93
CA ARG A 465 14.04 -14.98 -13.14
C ARG A 465 15.54 -15.17 -12.92
N MET A 466 16.31 -14.11 -13.08
CA MET A 466 17.72 -14.08 -12.69
C MET A 466 17.82 -14.27 -11.16
N PRO A 467 18.66 -15.20 -10.65
CA PRO A 467 19.00 -15.26 -9.23
C PRO A 467 19.46 -13.89 -8.73
N GLY A 468 18.89 -13.43 -7.61
CA GLY A 468 19.20 -12.13 -7.04
C GLY A 468 20.66 -12.05 -6.60
N PHE A 469 21.32 -10.96 -6.93
CA PHE A 469 22.68 -10.64 -6.52
C PHE A 469 22.84 -9.14 -6.31
N VAL A 470 23.90 -8.77 -5.59
CA VAL A 470 24.34 -7.39 -5.43
C VAL A 470 25.76 -7.28 -5.99
N ALA A 471 25.97 -6.27 -6.83
CA ALA A 471 27.29 -5.88 -7.30
C ALA A 471 27.60 -4.44 -6.90
N ARG A 472 28.84 -4.21 -6.47
CA ARG A 472 29.35 -2.87 -6.16
C ARG A 472 30.36 -2.47 -7.21
N CYS A 473 30.11 -1.35 -7.87
CA CYS A 473 31.00 -0.73 -8.84
C CYS A 473 32.04 0.15 -8.14
N ALA A 474 33.15 0.46 -8.80
CA ALA A 474 34.23 1.27 -8.24
C ALA A 474 33.80 2.72 -7.94
N ASP A 475 32.81 3.22 -8.67
CA ASP A 475 32.16 4.53 -8.45
C ASP A 475 31.17 4.54 -7.26
N GLY A 476 30.99 3.40 -6.58
CA GLY A 476 30.04 3.22 -5.48
C GLY A 476 28.61 2.89 -5.92
N ALA A 477 28.34 2.78 -7.23
CA ALA A 477 27.03 2.37 -7.73
C ALA A 477 26.72 0.92 -7.33
N ILE A 478 25.45 0.67 -7.00
CA ILE A 478 24.93 -0.67 -6.68
C ILE A 478 24.12 -1.18 -7.86
N VAL A 479 24.49 -2.35 -8.38
CA VAL A 479 23.80 -3.01 -9.49
C VAL A 479 23.13 -4.29 -9.00
N ALA A 480 21.87 -4.45 -9.37
CA ALA A 480 21.05 -5.62 -9.09
C ALA A 480 20.12 -5.91 -10.30
N PRO A 481 19.67 -7.16 -10.50
CA PRO A 481 18.76 -7.50 -11.58
C PRO A 481 17.39 -6.84 -11.41
N GLY A 482 16.77 -6.40 -12.51
CA GLY A 482 15.41 -5.83 -12.51
C GLY A 482 15.33 -4.32 -12.26
N ASN A 483 16.45 -3.60 -12.27
CA ASN A 483 16.49 -2.13 -12.07
C ASN A 483 16.23 -1.32 -13.36
N GLY A 484 15.54 -1.88 -14.35
CA GLY A 484 15.13 -1.17 -15.56
C GLY A 484 16.20 -1.05 -16.66
N ARG A 485 17.34 -1.74 -16.54
CA ARG A 485 18.38 -1.79 -17.59
C ARG A 485 18.85 -3.22 -17.85
N PRO A 486 19.07 -3.62 -19.10
CA PRO A 486 19.64 -4.93 -19.41
C PRO A 486 21.04 -5.10 -18.81
N LEU A 487 21.38 -6.34 -18.46
CA LEU A 487 22.66 -6.69 -17.84
C LEU A 487 23.38 -7.76 -18.67
N ARG A 488 24.70 -7.68 -18.68
CA ARG A 488 25.60 -8.74 -19.13
C ARG A 488 26.34 -9.28 -17.93
N ILE A 489 26.35 -10.60 -17.78
CA ILE A 489 27.01 -11.27 -16.67
C ILE A 489 28.07 -12.18 -17.25
N TRP A 490 29.30 -12.09 -16.72
CA TRP A 490 30.37 -13.03 -17.00
C TRP A 490 30.58 -13.90 -15.78
N THR A 491 30.74 -15.19 -16.01
CA THR A 491 31.15 -16.13 -14.97
C THR A 491 32.50 -16.74 -15.33
N GLY A 492 33.31 -17.01 -14.33
CA GLY A 492 34.63 -17.58 -14.51
C GLY A 492 35.19 -18.14 -13.21
N ARG A 493 36.49 -18.40 -13.21
CA ARG A 493 37.25 -18.67 -11.99
C ARG A 493 38.47 -17.78 -11.93
N ASP A 494 38.81 -17.34 -10.73
CA ASP A 494 40.07 -16.66 -10.41
C ASP A 494 40.81 -17.41 -9.30
N GLU A 495 41.90 -16.84 -8.80
CA GLU A 495 42.73 -17.41 -7.73
C GLU A 495 41.97 -17.63 -6.41
N HIS A 496 40.82 -16.98 -6.23
CA HIS A 496 40.00 -17.03 -5.01
C HIS A 496 38.74 -17.90 -5.19
N GLY A 497 38.55 -18.54 -6.35
CA GLY A 497 37.43 -19.44 -6.61
C GLY A 497 36.57 -18.99 -7.78
N ALA A 498 35.25 -19.16 -7.68
CA ALA A 498 34.32 -18.72 -8.71
C ALA A 498 34.23 -17.19 -8.72
N SER A 499 34.37 -16.59 -9.90
CA SER A 499 34.26 -15.14 -10.09
C SER A 499 33.07 -14.82 -10.98
N ALA A 500 32.39 -13.72 -10.66
CA ALA A 500 31.27 -13.23 -11.46
C ALA A 500 31.30 -11.71 -11.53
N ARG A 501 31.13 -11.18 -12.74
CA ARG A 501 31.11 -9.74 -13.00
C ARG A 501 29.86 -9.37 -13.77
N VAL A 502 29.31 -8.20 -13.47
CA VAL A 502 28.16 -7.64 -14.17
C VAL A 502 28.54 -6.35 -14.88
N GLN A 503 27.97 -6.13 -16.06
CA GLN A 503 27.99 -4.84 -16.75
C GLN A 503 26.55 -4.44 -17.04
N VAL A 504 26.22 -3.19 -16.70
CA VAL A 504 24.97 -2.58 -17.10
C VAL A 504 25.10 -2.15 -18.55
N ASP A 505 24.11 -2.46 -19.37
CA ASP A 505 24.17 -2.16 -20.79
C ASP A 505 24.27 -0.64 -21.05
N GLY A 506 25.22 -0.24 -21.90
CA GLY A 506 25.59 1.15 -22.16
C GLY A 506 26.57 1.76 -21.14
N LEU A 507 27.00 1.01 -20.12
CA LEU A 507 28.12 1.40 -19.25
C LEU A 507 29.37 0.56 -19.59
N GLY A 508 30.55 1.17 -19.55
CA GLY A 508 31.82 0.50 -19.84
C GLY A 508 32.36 -0.33 -18.67
N GLU A 509 31.98 -0.02 -17.43
CA GLU A 509 32.52 -0.66 -16.24
C GLU A 509 31.93 -2.06 -16.00
N ARG A 510 32.78 -2.99 -15.54
CA ARG A 510 32.37 -4.31 -15.05
C ARG A 510 32.53 -4.34 -13.54
N CYS A 511 31.42 -4.52 -12.84
CA CYS A 511 31.36 -4.50 -11.38
C CYS A 511 31.44 -5.93 -10.84
N ALA A 512 32.15 -6.12 -9.72
CA ALA A 512 32.26 -7.41 -9.06
C ALA A 512 30.97 -7.74 -8.31
N ILE A 513 30.53 -9.00 -8.41
CA ILE A 513 29.36 -9.52 -7.69
C ILE A 513 29.82 -10.08 -6.34
N GLU A 514 29.15 -9.70 -5.24
CA GLU A 514 29.53 -10.10 -3.88
C GLU A 514 29.42 -11.63 -3.65
N ASP A 515 28.31 -12.23 -4.10
CA ASP A 515 28.01 -13.67 -3.95
C ASP A 515 28.33 -14.46 -5.23
N ALA A 516 29.53 -14.27 -5.78
CA ALA A 516 29.92 -14.86 -7.08
C ALA A 516 29.81 -16.39 -7.12
N GLU A 517 30.20 -17.09 -6.06
CA GLU A 517 30.18 -18.55 -6.01
C GLU A 517 28.76 -19.14 -5.91
N PRO A 518 27.89 -18.73 -4.96
CA PRO A 518 26.49 -19.15 -4.97
C PRO A 518 25.78 -18.83 -6.28
N LEU A 519 26.11 -17.67 -6.89
CA LEU A 519 25.52 -17.28 -8.16
C LEU A 519 25.98 -18.18 -9.30
N ALA A 520 27.28 -18.43 -9.43
CA ALA A 520 27.84 -19.33 -10.43
C ALA A 520 27.22 -20.73 -10.33
N ALA A 521 27.06 -21.25 -9.11
CA ALA A 521 26.40 -22.54 -8.89
C ALA A 521 24.93 -22.54 -9.34
N ALA A 522 24.16 -21.50 -9.00
CA ALA A 522 22.77 -21.36 -9.43
C ALA A 522 22.64 -21.26 -10.96
N LEU A 523 23.55 -20.54 -11.62
CA LEU A 523 23.57 -20.38 -13.08
C LEU A 523 23.95 -21.68 -13.80
N ALA A 524 24.89 -22.45 -13.24
CA ALA A 524 25.22 -23.78 -13.75
C ALA A 524 23.98 -24.70 -13.74
N GLU A 525 23.26 -24.73 -12.61
CA GLU A 525 22.03 -25.52 -12.50
C GLU A 525 20.95 -25.07 -13.48
N LEU A 526 20.77 -23.76 -13.66
CA LEU A 526 19.83 -23.21 -14.63
C LEU A 526 20.16 -23.56 -16.08
N ALA A 527 21.44 -23.73 -16.39
CA ALA A 527 21.93 -24.18 -17.69
C ALA A 527 21.94 -25.72 -17.81
N GLY A 528 21.42 -26.45 -16.82
CA GLY A 528 21.32 -27.91 -16.85
C GLY A 528 22.65 -28.65 -16.67
N GLY A 529 23.69 -27.98 -16.15
CA GLY A 529 25.04 -28.53 -16.01
C GLY A 529 25.68 -28.27 -14.65
N SER A 530 26.97 -28.64 -14.54
CA SER A 530 27.82 -28.38 -13.37
C SER A 530 28.74 -27.17 -13.54
N VAL A 531 28.79 -26.61 -14.76
CA VAL A 531 29.60 -25.46 -15.12
C VAL A 531 28.67 -24.33 -15.55
N PRO A 532 28.83 -23.11 -15.00
CA PRO A 532 28.02 -21.97 -15.43
C PRO A 532 28.38 -21.55 -16.86
N PRO A 533 27.42 -20.99 -17.62
CA PRO A 533 27.73 -20.36 -18.89
C PRO A 533 28.73 -19.20 -18.72
N ALA A 534 29.71 -19.10 -19.63
CA ALA A 534 30.70 -18.03 -19.63
C ALA A 534 30.06 -16.63 -19.63
N GLN A 535 28.97 -16.46 -20.38
CA GLN A 535 28.22 -15.20 -20.41
C GLN A 535 26.71 -15.39 -20.42
N ILE A 536 25.98 -14.49 -19.76
CA ILE A 536 24.51 -14.48 -19.70
C ILE A 536 23.97 -13.06 -19.94
N LEU A 537 22.89 -12.97 -20.70
CA LEU A 537 22.14 -11.73 -20.95
C LEU A 537 20.84 -11.73 -20.15
N VAL A 538 20.61 -10.63 -19.45
CA VAL A 538 19.43 -10.39 -18.62
C VAL A 538 18.73 -9.12 -19.12
N ASP A 539 17.40 -9.14 -19.18
CA ASP A 539 16.65 -7.96 -19.58
C ASP A 539 16.44 -6.94 -18.45
N ALA A 540 15.84 -5.79 -18.80
CA ALA A 540 15.56 -4.70 -17.88
C ALA A 540 14.67 -5.08 -16.70
N ASN A 541 13.83 -6.10 -16.86
CA ASN A 541 12.90 -6.60 -15.84
C ASN A 541 13.53 -7.74 -15.01
N GLY A 542 14.79 -8.10 -15.27
CA GLY A 542 15.52 -9.11 -14.50
C GLY A 542 15.27 -10.55 -14.96
N TRP A 543 14.81 -10.76 -16.19
CA TRP A 543 14.61 -12.10 -16.76
C TRP A 543 15.81 -12.56 -17.56
N LEU A 544 16.17 -13.83 -17.41
CA LEU A 544 17.18 -14.51 -18.22
C LEU A 544 16.70 -14.61 -19.67
N ARG A 545 17.61 -14.36 -20.61
CA ARG A 545 17.28 -14.33 -22.05
C ARG A 545 18.12 -15.31 -22.86
N ARG A 546 19.43 -15.13 -22.81
CA ARG A 546 20.38 -15.94 -23.59
C ARG A 546 21.64 -16.18 -22.79
N ALA A 547 22.20 -17.37 -22.94
CA ALA A 547 23.49 -17.75 -22.39
C ALA A 547 24.49 -18.07 -23.51
N PHE A 548 25.77 -18.08 -23.17
CA PHE A 548 26.87 -18.45 -24.04
C PHE A 548 27.81 -19.38 -23.28
N GLY A 549 28.13 -20.54 -23.88
CA GLY A 549 28.86 -21.61 -23.20
C GLY A 549 30.32 -21.24 -22.96
N THR A 550 30.96 -20.67 -23.98
CA THR A 550 32.35 -20.20 -23.93
C THR A 550 32.47 -18.74 -24.38
N ASP A 551 33.59 -18.09 -24.06
CA ASP A 551 33.88 -16.73 -24.56
C ASP A 551 33.97 -16.68 -26.10
N GLY A 552 34.32 -17.79 -26.75
CA GLY A 552 34.36 -17.90 -28.20
C GLY A 552 32.97 -17.88 -28.86
N ASP A 553 31.94 -18.38 -28.18
CA ASP A 553 30.56 -18.39 -28.66
C ASP A 553 29.89 -17.00 -28.55
N ALA A 554 30.46 -16.13 -27.70
CA ALA A 554 29.98 -14.80 -27.38
C ALA A 554 30.67 -13.72 -28.24
N SER A 555 30.65 -13.85 -29.57
CA SER A 555 31.20 -12.80 -30.44
C SER A 555 30.54 -11.45 -30.16
N GLN A 556 31.31 -10.35 -30.22
CA GLN A 556 30.80 -9.03 -29.84
C GLN A 556 29.56 -8.63 -30.65
N ASP A 557 29.52 -8.97 -31.94
CA ASP A 557 28.40 -8.67 -32.83
C ASP A 557 27.14 -9.48 -32.48
N SER A 558 27.31 -10.76 -32.12
CA SER A 558 26.21 -11.64 -31.68
C SER A 558 25.58 -11.12 -30.39
N VAL A 559 26.43 -10.80 -29.41
CA VAL A 559 26.00 -10.25 -28.11
C VAL A 559 25.31 -8.90 -28.29
N ALA A 560 25.87 -8.01 -29.12
CA ALA A 560 25.28 -6.70 -29.40
C ALA A 560 23.90 -6.81 -30.06
N SER A 561 23.75 -7.72 -31.03
CA SER A 561 22.48 -7.96 -31.73
C SER A 561 21.39 -8.47 -30.77
N GLU A 562 21.75 -9.39 -29.87
CA GLU A 562 20.83 -9.92 -28.86
C GLU A 562 20.41 -8.87 -27.83
N LEU A 563 21.36 -8.05 -27.35
CA LEU A 563 21.06 -6.96 -26.42
C LEU A 563 20.14 -5.91 -27.03
N ALA A 564 20.29 -5.59 -28.31
CA ALA A 564 19.37 -4.70 -29.02
C ALA A 564 17.94 -5.28 -29.00
N LEU A 565 17.77 -6.57 -29.29
CA LEU A 565 16.48 -7.24 -29.24
C LEU A 565 15.89 -7.29 -27.82
N ILE A 566 16.73 -7.49 -26.81
CA ILE A 566 16.32 -7.49 -25.40
C ILE A 566 15.83 -6.10 -24.96
N ARG A 567 16.47 -5.02 -25.41
CA ARG A 567 16.03 -3.64 -25.13
C ARG A 567 14.66 -3.33 -25.70
N GLU A 568 14.41 -3.73 -26.94
CA GLU A 568 13.15 -3.44 -27.62
C GLU A 568 11.99 -4.29 -27.10
N ARG A 569 12.28 -5.48 -26.56
CA ARG A 569 11.28 -6.46 -26.13
C ARG A 569 11.65 -7.08 -24.78
N PRO A 570 11.60 -6.32 -23.68
CA PRO A 570 11.74 -6.89 -22.34
C PRO A 570 10.59 -7.88 -22.07
N LEU A 571 10.85 -8.93 -21.29
CA LEU A 571 9.80 -9.85 -20.86
C LEU A 571 8.95 -9.17 -19.78
N ASP A 572 7.66 -9.01 -20.06
CA ASP A 572 6.69 -8.65 -19.02
C ASP A 572 6.37 -9.90 -18.21
N GLY A 573 6.82 -9.93 -16.96
CA GLY A 573 6.71 -11.09 -16.06
C GLY A 573 5.29 -11.58 -15.78
N ALA A 574 4.28 -10.85 -16.24
CA ALA A 574 2.88 -11.24 -16.16
C ALA A 574 2.48 -12.18 -17.33
N ALA A 575 3.06 -12.01 -18.52
CA ALA A 575 2.50 -12.51 -19.76
C ALA A 575 2.94 -13.93 -20.20
N ARG A 576 3.65 -14.71 -19.37
CA ARG A 576 4.15 -16.04 -19.78
C ARG A 576 4.10 -17.09 -18.68
N HIS A 577 2.89 -17.38 -18.21
CA HIS A 577 2.57 -18.72 -17.70
C HIS A 577 1.74 -19.46 -18.76
N HIS A 578 2.44 -20.00 -19.76
CA HIS A 578 1.93 -21.08 -20.61
C HIS A 578 2.94 -22.21 -20.60
#